data_AF-A0A958D1N0-F1
#
_entry.id   AF-A0A958D1N0-F1
#
_cell.length_a   1.000
_cell.length_b   1.000
_cell.length_c   1.000
_cell.angle_alpha   90.00
_cell.angle_beta   90.00
_cell.angle_gamma   90.00
#
_symmetry.space_group_name_H-M   'P 1'
#
loop_
_entity.id
_entity.type
_entity.pdbx_description
1 polymer ?
#
loop_
_entity_poly.entity_id
_entity_poly.type
_entity_poly.pdbx_seq_one_letter_code
_entity_poly.pdbx_strand_id
1 'polypeptide(L)'
;MELRQYWAVIRRWWWIPVLTVALVAVLTLVMQRPWQARSSAYVTSLSFSVGVQPVNPGDGEENYYTALASEYLIDDLSEVVRGSEFATAVSDRLASQGIAVPPGALQGSTQAGKLHRILNVGITWGNPDELTAIGDAVAATLEESAPDFMPRLFAQNGAAYLVNR
;
A
#
# COMPACT_ATOMS: atom_id res chain seq x y z
N MET A 1 43.13 -19.62 -41.71
CA MET A 1 43.66 -20.77 -40.96
C MET A 1 43.10 -20.83 -39.52
N GLU A 2 41.84 -20.44 -39.26
CA GLU A 2 41.46 -20.23 -37.85
C GLU A 2 40.20 -20.99 -37.37
N LEU A 3 39.20 -21.23 -38.24
CA LEU A 3 37.95 -21.89 -37.81
C LEU A 3 38.13 -23.32 -37.26
N ARG A 4 39.01 -24.13 -37.86
CA ARG A 4 39.23 -25.53 -37.42
C ARG A 4 39.91 -25.60 -36.05
N GLN A 5 40.75 -24.61 -35.71
CA GLN A 5 41.40 -24.54 -34.39
C GLN A 5 40.41 -24.09 -33.32
N TYR A 6 39.57 -23.08 -33.59
CA TYR A 6 38.49 -22.69 -32.66
C TYR A 6 37.51 -23.83 -32.40
N TRP A 7 37.15 -24.63 -33.42
CA TRP A 7 36.27 -25.78 -33.26
C TRP A 7 36.84 -26.86 -32.32
N ALA A 8 38.15 -27.09 -32.36
CA ALA A 8 38.82 -28.04 -31.46
C ALA A 8 38.82 -27.56 -30.00
N VAL A 9 38.98 -26.25 -29.77
CA VAL A 9 38.89 -25.63 -28.44
C VAL A 9 37.47 -25.76 -27.88
N ILE A 10 36.46 -25.41 -28.69
CA ILE A 10 35.05 -25.53 -28.31
C ILE A 10 34.72 -26.98 -27.97
N ARG A 11 35.09 -27.97 -28.79
CA ARG A 11 34.81 -29.39 -28.53
C ARG A 11 35.49 -29.93 -27.27
N ARG A 12 36.61 -29.36 -26.85
CA ARG A 12 37.34 -29.80 -25.64
C ARG A 12 36.84 -29.09 -24.37
N TRP A 13 36.30 -27.88 -24.48
CA TRP A 13 35.94 -27.02 -23.34
C TRP A 13 34.44 -26.68 -23.27
N TRP A 14 33.59 -27.27 -24.12
CA TRP A 14 32.14 -27.04 -24.13
C TRP A 14 31.45 -27.28 -22.79
N TRP A 15 32.03 -28.13 -21.95
CA TRP A 15 31.52 -28.44 -20.62
C TRP A 15 31.62 -27.25 -19.66
N ILE A 16 32.55 -26.32 -19.85
CA ILE A 16 32.70 -25.13 -18.98
C ILE A 16 31.50 -24.19 -19.08
N PRO A 17 31.07 -23.71 -20.28
CA PRO A 17 29.87 -22.89 -20.37
C PRO A 17 28.61 -23.66 -19.93
N VAL A 18 28.52 -24.96 -20.23
CA VAL A 18 27.39 -25.79 -19.78
C VAL A 18 27.35 -25.90 -18.26
N LEU A 19 28.50 -26.12 -17.62
CA LEU A 19 28.62 -26.19 -16.16
C LEU A 19 28.22 -24.86 -15.52
N THR A 20 28.67 -23.73 -16.07
CA THR A 20 28.30 -22.40 -15.57
C THR A 20 26.79 -22.17 -15.67
N VAL A 21 26.18 -22.48 -16.81
CA VAL A 21 24.73 -22.36 -17.01
C VAL A 21 23.97 -23.29 -16.06
N ALA A 22 24.42 -24.54 -15.91
CA ALA A 22 23.82 -25.51 -15.01
C ALA A 22 23.91 -25.06 -13.54
N LEU A 23 25.08 -24.55 -13.12
CA LEU A 23 25.30 -24.05 -11.76
C LEU A 23 24.40 -22.85 -11.45
N VAL A 24 24.29 -21.89 -12.37
CA VAL A 24 23.39 -20.74 -12.22
C VAL A 24 21.93 -21.21 -12.20
N ALA A 25 21.53 -22.16 -13.04
CA ALA A 25 20.17 -22.70 -13.05
C ALA A 25 19.82 -23.40 -11.74
N VAL A 26 20.72 -24.22 -11.20
CA VAL A 26 20.54 -24.89 -9.91
C VAL A 26 20.48 -23.87 -8.77
N LEU A 27 21.40 -22.91 -8.72
CA LEU A 27 21.37 -21.83 -7.72
C LEU A 27 20.06 -21.05 -7.80
N THR A 28 19.59 -20.72 -9.01
CA THR A 28 18.32 -20.01 -9.22
C THR A 28 17.14 -20.84 -8.72
N LEU A 29 17.09 -22.13 -9.03
CA LEU A 29 16.03 -23.03 -8.56
C LEU A 29 16.04 -23.17 -7.03
N VAL A 30 17.21 -23.31 -6.42
CA VAL A 30 17.37 -23.38 -4.96
C VAL A 30 16.95 -22.08 -4.28
N MET A 31 17.29 -20.93 -4.87
CA MET A 31 16.97 -19.61 -4.32
C MET A 31 15.49 -19.25 -4.48
N GLN A 32 14.91 -19.51 -5.66
CA GLN A 32 13.51 -19.18 -5.96
C GLN A 32 12.52 -20.14 -5.30
N ARG A 33 12.99 -21.33 -4.87
CA ARG A 33 12.20 -22.40 -4.28
C ARG A 33 10.83 -22.54 -4.96
N PRO A 34 10.78 -22.74 -6.29
CA PRO A 34 9.52 -22.78 -7.03
C PRO A 34 8.56 -23.89 -6.58
N TRP A 35 9.08 -24.88 -5.84
CA TRP A 35 8.31 -25.96 -5.22
C TRP A 35 7.60 -25.56 -3.92
N GLN A 36 7.88 -24.38 -3.37
CA GLN A 36 7.09 -23.82 -2.27
C GLN A 36 5.94 -23.00 -2.85
N ALA A 37 4.71 -23.30 -2.43
CA ALA A 37 3.54 -22.51 -2.79
C ALA A 37 3.78 -21.07 -2.33
N ARG A 38 3.96 -20.15 -3.28
CA ARG A 38 4.09 -18.73 -3.00
C ARG A 38 2.70 -18.28 -2.51
N SER A 39 2.62 -17.69 -1.32
CA SER A 39 1.35 -17.10 -0.86
C SER A 39 0.92 -16.07 -1.90
N SER A 40 -0.23 -16.28 -2.53
CA SER A 40 -0.83 -15.28 -3.43
C SER A 40 -1.13 -14.04 -2.61
N ALA A 41 -0.46 -12.93 -2.93
CA ALA A 41 -0.77 -11.63 -2.35
C ALA A 41 -1.62 -10.85 -3.37
N TYR A 42 -2.81 -10.45 -2.93
CA TYR A 42 -3.74 -9.61 -3.66
C TYR A 42 -3.61 -8.19 -3.12
N VAL A 43 -3.68 -7.21 -4.02
CA VAL A 43 -3.54 -5.80 -3.67
C VAL A 43 -4.73 -5.02 -4.20
N THR A 44 -5.31 -4.17 -3.36
CA THR A 44 -6.28 -3.14 -3.75
C THR A 44 -5.85 -1.79 -3.18
N SER A 45 -6.31 -0.70 -3.78
CA SER A 45 -5.97 0.66 -3.36
C SER A 45 -7.22 1.52 -3.32
N LEU A 46 -7.47 2.15 -2.18
CA LEU A 46 -8.55 3.10 -2.00
C LEU A 46 -7.99 4.52 -2.06
N SER A 47 -8.72 5.45 -2.65
CA SER A 47 -8.35 6.88 -2.65
C SER A 47 -9.41 7.70 -1.92
N PHE A 48 -8.98 8.49 -0.93
CA PHE A 48 -9.85 9.35 -0.13
C PHE A 48 -9.53 10.82 -0.36
N SER A 49 -10.55 11.64 -0.57
CA SER A 49 -10.42 13.10 -0.49
C SER A 49 -10.58 13.50 0.96
N VAL A 50 -9.58 14.20 1.46
CA VAL A 50 -9.51 14.57 2.87
C VAL A 50 -9.29 16.08 2.96
N GLY A 51 -9.95 16.73 3.90
CA GLY A 51 -9.78 18.16 4.09
C GLY A 51 -10.69 18.75 5.15
N VAL A 52 -10.52 20.05 5.34
CA VAL A 52 -11.27 20.84 6.30
C VAL A 52 -12.25 21.74 5.55
N GLN A 53 -13.49 21.83 6.03
CA GLN A 53 -14.49 22.74 5.48
C GLN A 53 -14.30 24.15 6.08
N PRO A 54 -14.14 25.21 5.24
CA PRO A 54 -14.07 26.57 5.76
C PRO A 54 -15.41 26.98 6.40
N VAL A 55 -15.34 27.78 7.46
CA VAL A 55 -16.51 28.30 8.18
C VAL A 55 -17.16 29.42 7.38
N ASN A 56 -16.37 30.32 6.78
CA ASN A 56 -16.86 31.37 5.88
C ASN A 56 -16.23 31.26 4.48
N PRO A 57 -16.89 30.54 3.54
CA PRO A 57 -16.40 30.45 2.17
C PRO A 57 -16.51 31.83 1.48
N GLY A 58 -15.39 32.55 1.42
CA GLY A 58 -15.32 33.88 0.81
C GLY A 58 -14.17 34.74 1.34
N ASP A 59 -13.65 34.43 2.52
CA ASP A 59 -12.43 35.03 3.02
C ASP A 59 -11.20 34.34 2.40
N GLY A 60 -10.40 35.10 1.64
CA GLY A 60 -9.20 34.59 0.98
C GLY A 60 -8.14 34.09 1.96
N GLU A 61 -8.07 34.69 3.15
CA GLU A 61 -7.13 34.31 4.21
C GLU A 61 -7.57 33.01 4.89
N GLU A 62 -8.86 32.88 5.25
CA GLU A 62 -9.41 31.65 5.83
C GLU A 62 -9.28 30.46 4.87
N ASN A 63 -9.53 30.67 3.58
CA ASN A 63 -9.36 29.63 2.55
C ASN A 63 -7.90 29.16 2.44
N TYR A 64 -6.93 30.08 2.61
CA TYR A 64 -5.52 29.75 2.60
C TYR A 64 -5.14 28.88 3.81
N TYR A 65 -5.53 29.28 5.02
CA TYR A 65 -5.26 28.51 6.23
C TYR A 65 -6.00 27.17 6.25
N THR A 66 -7.21 27.09 5.71
CA THR A 66 -7.98 25.84 5.55
C THR A 66 -7.29 24.88 4.59
N ALA A 67 -6.74 25.38 3.48
CA ALA A 67 -5.97 24.58 2.55
C ALA A 67 -4.70 24.02 3.21
N LEU A 68 -3.99 24.82 4.00
CA LEU A 68 -2.79 24.40 4.72
C LEU A 68 -3.10 23.40 5.85
N ALA A 69 -4.20 23.60 6.60
CA ALA A 69 -4.64 22.65 7.62
C ALA A 69 -5.01 21.29 7.02
N SER A 70 -5.62 21.28 5.83
CA SER A 70 -5.96 20.05 5.11
C SER A 70 -4.71 19.25 4.70
N GLU A 71 -3.62 19.94 4.35
CA GLU A 71 -2.34 19.32 3.99
C GLU A 71 -1.72 18.58 5.17
N TYR A 72 -1.60 19.22 6.33
CA TYR A 72 -1.11 18.56 7.54
C TYR A 72 -2.01 17.40 8.00
N LEU A 73 -3.32 17.58 7.88
CA LEU A 73 -4.28 16.55 8.27
C LEU A 73 -4.10 15.27 7.45
N ILE A 74 -3.80 15.39 6.16
CA ILE A 74 -3.59 14.24 5.28
C ILE A 74 -2.30 13.48 5.60
N ASP A 75 -1.21 14.21 5.85
CA ASP A 75 0.06 13.60 6.21
C ASP A 75 -0.05 12.84 7.53
N ASP A 76 -0.64 13.45 8.56
CA ASP A 76 -0.88 12.79 9.84
C ASP A 76 -1.82 11.58 9.70
N LEU A 77 -2.88 11.70 8.90
CA LEU A 77 -3.82 10.59 8.66
C LEU A 77 -3.14 9.42 7.93
N SER A 78 -2.15 9.68 7.07
CA SER A 78 -1.38 8.63 6.42
C SER A 78 -0.54 7.81 7.41
N GLU A 79 -0.01 8.45 8.45
CA GLU A 79 0.69 7.78 9.56
C GLU A 79 -0.29 7.01 10.45
N VAL A 80 -1.48 7.57 10.73
CA VAL A 80 -2.55 6.88 11.47
C VAL A 80 -2.94 5.57 10.78
N VAL A 81 -3.17 5.59 9.46
CA VAL A 81 -3.53 4.38 8.68
C VAL A 81 -2.48 3.29 8.78
N ARG A 82 -1.20 3.65 8.93
CA ARG A 82 -0.08 2.72 9.10
C ARG A 82 -0.01 2.14 10.53
N GLY A 83 -0.62 2.84 11.48
CA GLY A 83 -0.58 2.50 12.91
C GLY A 83 -1.39 1.25 13.26
N SER A 84 -1.03 0.65 14.39
CA SER A 84 -1.71 -0.54 14.92
C SER A 84 -3.12 -0.26 15.43
N GLU A 85 -3.40 0.94 15.93
CA GLU A 85 -4.73 1.32 16.42
C GLU A 85 -5.75 1.35 15.29
N PHE A 86 -5.38 1.89 14.14
CA PHE A 86 -6.24 1.88 12.95
C PHE A 86 -6.51 0.45 12.46
N ALA A 87 -5.46 -0.39 12.39
CA ALA A 87 -5.62 -1.81 12.05
C ALA A 87 -6.53 -2.56 13.05
N THR A 88 -6.49 -2.18 14.33
CA THR A 88 -7.35 -2.74 15.38
C THR A 88 -8.80 -2.34 15.16
N ALA A 89 -9.08 -1.05 14.92
CA ALA A 89 -10.44 -0.58 14.64
C ALA A 89 -11.05 -1.24 13.39
N VAL A 90 -10.25 -1.44 12.33
CA VAL A 90 -10.68 -2.19 11.14
C VAL A 90 -10.97 -3.66 11.49
N SER A 91 -10.11 -4.29 12.31
CA SER A 91 -10.30 -5.67 12.77
C SER A 91 -11.57 -5.82 13.63
N ASP A 92 -11.85 -4.85 14.49
CA ASP A 92 -13.05 -4.85 15.35
C ASP A 92 -14.33 -4.82 14.51
N ARG A 93 -14.34 -4.04 13.42
CA ARG A 93 -15.45 -4.03 12.46
C ARG A 93 -15.63 -5.37 11.74
N LEU A 94 -14.55 -6.11 11.53
CA LEU A 94 -14.55 -7.40 10.84
C LEU A 94 -14.61 -8.60 11.79
N ALA A 95 -14.72 -8.39 13.10
CA ALA A 95 -14.69 -9.44 14.10
C ALA A 95 -15.78 -10.51 13.87
N SER A 96 -16.96 -10.12 13.39
CA SER A 96 -18.05 -11.06 13.06
C SER A 96 -17.74 -11.96 11.86
N GLN A 97 -16.79 -11.57 11.03
CA GLN A 97 -16.31 -12.33 9.86
C GLN A 97 -15.07 -13.16 10.20
N GLY A 98 -14.52 -13.03 11.41
CA GLY A 98 -13.31 -13.72 11.84
C GLY A 98 -12.02 -13.22 11.19
N ILE A 99 -12.05 -12.03 10.57
CA ILE A 99 -10.90 -11.45 9.89
C ILE A 99 -10.19 -10.51 10.86
N ALA A 100 -8.91 -10.77 11.11
CA ALA A 100 -8.03 -9.92 11.91
C ALA A 100 -6.96 -9.30 11.02
N VAL A 101 -6.94 -7.98 10.92
CA VAL A 101 -6.00 -7.22 10.09
C VAL A 101 -4.76 -6.89 10.94
N PRO A 102 -3.59 -7.48 10.65
CA PRO A 102 -2.38 -7.17 11.39
C PRO A 102 -1.85 -5.77 11.02
N PRO A 103 -1.11 -5.11 11.92
CA PRO A 103 -0.38 -3.90 11.59
C PRO A 103 0.53 -4.12 10.37
N GLY A 104 0.56 -3.15 9.46
CA GLY A 104 1.37 -3.21 8.23
C GLY A 104 0.71 -3.92 7.03
N ALA A 105 -0.45 -4.58 7.20
CA ALA A 105 -1.28 -5.02 6.07
C ALA A 105 -1.93 -3.84 5.33
N LEU A 106 -2.10 -2.72 6.04
CA LEU A 106 -2.60 -1.45 5.55
C LEU A 106 -1.42 -0.48 5.39
N GLN A 107 -1.37 0.21 4.25
CA GLN A 107 -0.36 1.21 3.95
C GLN A 107 -1.06 2.51 3.57
N GLY A 108 -0.89 3.55 4.37
CA GLY A 108 -1.26 4.92 3.99
C GLY A 108 -0.13 5.56 3.19
N SER A 109 -0.45 6.23 2.10
CA SER A 109 0.48 7.11 1.41
C SER A 109 -0.24 8.31 0.81
N THR A 110 0.43 9.45 0.80
CA THR A 110 -0.08 10.68 0.20
C THR A 110 0.52 10.82 -1.19
N GLN A 111 -0.24 11.37 -2.15
CA GLN A 111 0.27 11.52 -3.52
C GLN A 111 1.37 12.58 -3.56
N ALA A 112 2.57 12.22 -4.05
CA ALA A 112 3.65 13.17 -4.22
C ALA A 112 3.34 14.13 -5.39
N GLY A 113 3.11 15.41 -5.09
CA GLY A 113 2.82 16.44 -6.10
C GLY A 113 2.20 17.70 -5.51
N LYS A 114 1.89 18.70 -6.36
CA LYS A 114 1.43 20.04 -5.94
C LYS A 114 0.06 20.09 -5.22
N LEU A 115 -0.63 18.96 -5.05
CA LEU A 115 -1.96 18.89 -4.44
C LEU A 115 -2.00 17.72 -3.45
N HIS A 116 -1.63 17.98 -2.20
CA HIS A 116 -1.68 17.05 -1.08
C HIS A 116 -3.13 16.91 -0.54
N ARG A 117 -4.07 16.42 -1.37
CA ARG A 117 -5.51 16.32 -1.01
C ARG A 117 -6.10 14.92 -1.08
N ILE A 118 -5.28 13.95 -1.48
CA ILE A 118 -5.69 12.55 -1.65
C ILE A 118 -4.83 11.66 -0.77
N LEU A 119 -5.49 10.92 0.11
CA LEU A 119 -4.91 9.81 0.85
C LEU A 119 -5.16 8.52 0.06
N ASN A 120 -4.09 7.81 -0.29
CA ASN A 120 -4.17 6.47 -0.86
C ASN A 120 -3.93 5.43 0.24
N VAL A 121 -4.82 4.44 0.32
CA VAL A 121 -4.69 3.32 1.25
C VAL A 121 -4.52 2.03 0.45
N GLY A 122 -3.31 1.51 0.45
CA GLY A 122 -2.97 0.22 -0.13
C GLY A 122 -3.25 -0.90 0.87
N ILE A 123 -3.93 -1.94 0.42
CA ILE A 123 -4.27 -3.12 1.21
C ILE A 123 -3.65 -4.33 0.53
N THR A 124 -2.81 -5.08 1.24
CA THR A 124 -2.21 -6.32 0.74
C THR A 124 -2.74 -7.51 1.55
N TRP A 125 -3.35 -8.48 0.89
CA TRP A 125 -4.00 -9.61 1.55
C TRP A 125 -3.79 -10.96 0.87
N GLY A 126 -3.97 -12.05 1.61
CA GLY A 126 -3.79 -13.42 1.11
C GLY A 126 -5.02 -14.01 0.41
N ASN A 127 -6.21 -13.45 0.66
CA ASN A 127 -7.49 -13.97 0.19
C ASN A 127 -8.26 -12.88 -0.60
N PRO A 128 -8.62 -13.11 -1.87
CA PRO A 128 -9.31 -12.10 -2.67
C PRO A 128 -10.75 -11.84 -2.20
N ASP A 129 -11.43 -12.84 -1.62
CA ASP A 129 -12.82 -12.70 -1.15
C ASP A 129 -12.91 -11.82 0.11
N GLU A 130 -11.91 -11.93 0.99
CA GLU A 130 -11.79 -11.09 2.19
C GLU A 130 -11.34 -9.66 1.87
N LEU A 131 -10.62 -9.47 0.75
CA LEU A 131 -10.05 -8.17 0.38
C LEU A 131 -11.12 -7.09 0.21
N THR A 132 -12.28 -7.45 -0.35
CA THR A 132 -13.41 -6.52 -0.48
C THR A 132 -13.96 -6.10 0.88
N ALA A 133 -14.16 -7.06 1.79
CA ALA A 133 -14.63 -6.78 3.14
C ALA A 133 -13.66 -5.89 3.91
N ILE A 134 -12.35 -6.13 3.77
CA ILE A 134 -11.30 -5.28 4.35
C ILE A 134 -11.35 -3.88 3.76
N GLY A 135 -11.50 -3.76 2.43
CA GLY A 135 -11.65 -2.46 1.77
C GLY A 135 -12.85 -1.65 2.27
N ASP A 136 -14.01 -2.30 2.42
CA ASP A 136 -15.22 -1.68 2.97
C ASP A 136 -15.03 -1.25 4.42
N ALA A 137 -14.40 -2.10 5.25
CA ALA A 137 -14.13 -1.78 6.65
C ALA A 137 -13.12 -0.62 6.79
N VAL A 138 -12.09 -0.55 5.95
CA VAL A 138 -11.14 0.58 5.91
C VAL A 138 -11.86 1.87 5.54
N ALA A 139 -12.72 1.85 4.50
CA ALA A 139 -13.49 3.01 4.10
C ALA A 139 -14.39 3.52 5.22
N ALA A 140 -15.18 2.62 5.82
CA ALA A 140 -16.06 2.99 6.91
C ALA A 140 -15.29 3.47 8.16
N THR A 141 -14.11 2.91 8.46
CA THR A 141 -13.27 3.38 9.56
C THR A 141 -12.74 4.80 9.33
N LEU A 142 -12.33 5.13 8.10
CA LEU A 142 -11.87 6.48 7.77
C LEU A 142 -13.02 7.50 7.72
N GLU A 143 -14.20 7.12 7.25
CA GLU A 143 -15.32 8.04 7.15
C GLU A 143 -16.00 8.30 8.51
N GLU A 144 -16.09 7.28 9.37
CA GLU A 144 -16.88 7.36 10.61
C GLU A 144 -16.01 7.49 11.88
N SER A 145 -14.80 6.92 11.88
CA SER A 145 -13.95 6.82 13.09
C SER A 145 -12.66 7.65 13.01
N ALA A 146 -12.40 8.35 11.89
CA ALA A 146 -11.26 9.27 11.79
C ALA A 146 -11.15 10.30 12.94
N PRO A 147 -12.27 10.87 13.46
CA PRO A 147 -12.22 11.78 14.61
C PRO A 147 -11.65 11.15 15.89
N ASP A 148 -11.76 9.83 16.07
CA ASP A 148 -11.26 9.14 17.26
C ASP A 148 -9.72 9.09 17.30
N PHE A 149 -9.09 9.00 16.12
CA PHE A 149 -7.63 8.97 16.00
C PHE A 149 -7.01 10.38 16.05
N MET A 150 -7.74 11.39 15.57
CA MET A 150 -7.23 12.77 15.44
C MET A 150 -8.23 13.81 15.98
N PRO A 151 -8.59 13.75 17.28
CA PRO A 151 -9.72 14.52 17.84
C PRO A 151 -9.54 16.04 17.74
N ARG A 152 -8.31 16.55 17.81
CA ARG A 152 -8.04 18.00 17.74
C ARG A 152 -8.20 18.58 16.33
N LEU A 153 -7.95 17.76 15.31
CA LEU A 153 -7.95 18.19 13.91
C LEU A 153 -9.34 18.01 13.28
N PHE A 154 -10.04 16.92 13.59
CA PHE A 154 -11.42 16.73 13.14
C PHE A 154 -12.44 17.62 13.85
N ALA A 155 -12.15 18.11 15.06
CA ALA A 155 -12.94 19.13 15.74
C ALA A 155 -13.07 20.45 14.95
N GLN A 156 -12.24 20.66 13.92
CA GLN A 156 -12.25 21.85 13.06
C GLN A 156 -13.04 21.65 11.75
N ASN A 157 -14.03 20.75 11.70
CA ASN A 157 -14.76 20.36 10.48
C ASN A 157 -13.90 19.58 9.46
N GLY A 158 -13.00 18.71 9.96
CA GLY A 158 -12.27 17.77 9.11
C GLY A 158 -13.18 16.65 8.62
N ALA A 159 -12.96 16.17 7.39
CA ALA A 159 -13.68 15.04 6.82
C ALA A 159 -12.80 14.25 5.85
N ALA A 160 -13.10 12.96 5.72
CA ALA A 160 -12.52 12.05 4.72
C ALA A 160 -13.65 11.39 3.94
N TYR A 161 -13.53 11.35 2.61
CA TYR A 161 -14.54 10.78 1.72
C TYR A 161 -13.89 9.86 0.70
N LEU A 162 -14.41 8.65 0.54
CA LEU A 162 -13.94 7.73 -0.49
C LEU A 162 -14.24 8.30 -1.90
N VAL A 163 -13.21 8.35 -2.74
CA VAL A 163 -13.28 8.85 -4.12
C VAL A 163 -13.23 7.71 -5.12
N ASN A 164 -12.38 6.72 -4.90
CA ASN A 164 -12.19 5.59 -5.82
C ASN A 164 -11.69 4.32 -5.11
N ARG A 165 -11.90 3.17 -5.76
CA ARG A 165 -11.43 1.83 -5.36
C ARG A 165 -10.57 1.18 -6.45
#